data_AF-A0A8J7I347-F1
#
_entry.id   AF-A0A8J7I347-F1
#
_cell.length_a   1.000
_cell.length_b   1.000
_cell.length_c   1.000
_cell.angle_alpha   90.00
_cell.angle_beta   90.00
_cell.angle_gamma   90.00
#
_symmetry.space_group_name_H-M   'P 1'
#
loop_
_entity.id
_entity.type
_entity.pdbx_description
1 polymer ?
#
loop_
_entity_poly.entity_id
_entity_poly.type
_entity_poly.pdbx_seq_one_letter_code
_entity_poly.pdbx_strand_id
1 'polypeptide(L)'
;MFLPTYLTTSIQQKLTNSPPKLRGKTSHSYRTDPRNRHLQHQLLGMLQGDTATAKRLLRQQRRNHPGKSDNWYLEKVIYDLERDRRR
;
A
#
# COMPACT_ATOMS: atom_id res chain seq x y z
N MET A 1 14.13 -50.82 -17.74
CA MET A 1 13.26 -49.81 -18.37
C MET A 1 12.77 -48.88 -17.28
N PHE A 2 13.29 -47.66 -17.28
CA PHE A 2 13.16 -46.56 -16.32
C PHE A 2 12.50 -45.42 -17.14
N LEU A 3 11.44 -44.68 -16.79
CA LEU A 3 10.86 -44.17 -15.54
C LEU A 3 9.38 -43.76 -15.76
N PRO A 4 8.58 -43.57 -14.69
CA PRO A 4 7.19 -43.08 -14.71
C PRO A 4 7.04 -41.58 -15.00
N THR A 5 6.07 -41.21 -15.84
CA THR A 5 5.73 -39.83 -16.20
C THR A 5 4.78 -39.20 -15.19
N TYR A 6 5.31 -38.62 -14.12
CA TYR A 6 4.54 -37.68 -13.30
C TYR A 6 4.55 -36.31 -14.00
N LEU A 7 3.49 -35.99 -14.73
CA LEU A 7 3.24 -34.62 -15.18
C LEU A 7 2.61 -33.84 -14.02
N THR A 8 3.43 -33.04 -13.38
CA THR A 8 3.07 -32.05 -12.37
C THR A 8 2.33 -30.89 -13.05
N THR A 9 1.07 -30.63 -12.66
CA THR A 9 0.41 -29.37 -13.03
C THR A 9 0.97 -28.28 -12.11
N SER A 10 1.99 -27.59 -12.60
CA SER A 10 2.59 -26.43 -11.95
C SER A 10 1.56 -25.30 -11.85
N ILE A 11 1.17 -24.99 -10.61
CA ILE A 11 0.37 -23.83 -10.23
C ILE A 11 1.08 -22.55 -10.67
N GLN A 12 0.51 -21.82 -11.65
CA GLN A 12 0.99 -20.49 -12.04
C GLN A 12 0.49 -19.46 -11.01
N GLN A 13 1.20 -19.31 -9.89
CA GLN A 13 1.08 -18.08 -9.09
C GLN A 13 1.93 -16.99 -9.74
N LYS A 14 1.24 -16.07 -10.42
CA LYS A 14 1.81 -14.80 -10.90
C LYS A 14 2.08 -13.89 -9.70
N LEU A 15 3.08 -14.24 -8.89
CA LEU A 15 3.62 -13.38 -7.84
C LEU A 15 4.64 -12.44 -8.47
N THR A 16 4.29 -11.17 -8.41
CA THR A 16 5.01 -9.98 -8.83
C THR A 16 6.53 -10.06 -8.64
N ASN A 17 7.25 -10.28 -9.75
CA ASN A 17 8.68 -10.02 -9.81
C ASN A 17 8.93 -8.52 -9.77
N SER A 18 9.39 -8.00 -8.63
CA SER A 18 10.56 -7.12 -8.48
C SER A 18 10.54 -6.40 -7.13
N PRO A 19 11.53 -6.59 -6.26
CA PRO A 19 11.86 -5.60 -5.25
C PRO A 19 12.97 -4.69 -5.79
N PRO A 20 12.80 -3.36 -5.77
CA PRO A 20 13.92 -2.50 -5.49
C PRO A 20 13.78 -2.01 -4.04
N LYS A 21 14.76 -2.41 -3.23
CA LYS A 21 15.11 -1.68 -2.01
C LYS A 21 15.31 -0.20 -2.38
N LEU A 22 15.12 0.67 -1.39
CA LEU A 22 15.84 1.93 -1.11
C LEU A 22 14.97 3.20 -1.03
N ARG A 23 14.81 3.64 0.22
CA ARG A 23 15.29 4.96 0.68
C ARG A 23 14.63 6.18 0.02
N GLY A 24 13.65 6.74 0.75
CA GLY A 24 13.44 8.18 0.81
C GLY A 24 12.79 8.87 -0.38
N LYS A 25 12.28 8.14 -1.38
CA LYS A 25 11.60 8.74 -2.53
C LYS A 25 10.18 8.17 -2.58
N THR A 26 9.22 8.96 -2.10
CA THR A 26 7.79 8.72 -2.38
C THR A 26 7.64 8.32 -3.84
N SER A 27 6.88 7.26 -4.11
CA SER A 27 6.76 6.74 -5.48
C SER A 27 6.32 7.84 -6.44
N HIS A 28 6.64 7.71 -7.72
CA HIS A 28 6.20 8.68 -8.72
C HIS A 28 4.67 8.87 -8.69
N SER A 29 3.92 7.77 -8.51
CA SER A 29 2.46 7.81 -8.38
C SER A 29 1.99 8.57 -7.14
N TYR A 30 2.75 8.61 -6.05
CA TYR A 30 2.42 9.45 -4.89
C TYR A 30 2.32 10.95 -5.24
N ARG A 31 3.05 11.41 -6.27
CA ARG A 31 3.07 12.82 -6.68
C ARG A 31 2.22 13.12 -7.91
N THR A 32 2.12 12.17 -8.84
CA THR A 32 1.48 12.42 -10.14
C THR A 32 0.07 11.87 -10.26
N ASP A 33 -0.33 10.94 -9.39
CA ASP A 33 -1.67 10.36 -9.45
C ASP A 33 -2.71 11.35 -8.89
N PRO A 34 -3.71 11.78 -9.69
CA PRO A 34 -4.74 12.70 -9.24
C PRO A 34 -5.60 12.12 -8.11
N ARG A 35 -5.84 10.80 -8.10
CA ARG A 35 -6.56 10.13 -7.02
C ARG A 35 -5.76 10.17 -5.73
N ASN A 36 -4.45 9.98 -5.82
CA ASN A 36 -3.57 10.06 -4.66
C ASN A 36 -3.61 11.46 -4.03
N ARG A 37 -3.56 12.51 -4.85
CA ARG A 37 -3.68 13.90 -4.37
C ARG A 37 -5.00 14.13 -3.63
N HIS A 38 -6.12 13.64 -4.17
CA HIS A 38 -7.42 13.73 -3.50
C HIS A 38 -7.41 13.04 -2.12
N LEU A 39 -6.89 11.82 -2.05
CA LEU A 39 -6.77 11.08 -0.79
C LEU A 39 -5.84 11.78 0.22
N GLN A 40 -4.74 12.38 -0.23
CA GLN A 40 -3.86 13.17 0.64
C GLN A 40 -4.60 14.37 1.24
N HIS A 41 -5.35 15.12 0.42
CA HIS A 41 -6.15 16.25 0.91
C HIS A 41 -7.24 15.80 1.88
N GLN A 42 -7.91 14.69 1.60
CA GLN A 42 -8.92 14.12 2.49
C GLN A 42 -8.30 13.71 3.84
N LEU A 43 -7.19 12.97 3.81
CA LEU A 43 -6.46 12.56 5.02
C LEU A 43 -6.02 13.78 5.86
N LEU A 44 -5.46 14.81 5.23
CA LEU A 44 -5.06 16.02 5.93
C LEU A 44 -6.26 16.80 6.46
N GLY A 45 -7.37 16.87 5.73
CA GLY A 45 -8.62 17.46 6.22
C GLY A 45 -9.15 16.75 7.47
N MET A 46 -9.07 15.42 7.51
CA MET A 46 -9.42 14.64 8.70
C MET A 46 -8.47 14.87 9.87
N LEU A 47 -7.20 15.15 9.60
CA LEU A 47 -6.19 15.40 10.62
C LEU A 47 -5.98 16.89 10.93
N GLN A 48 -6.89 17.76 10.50
CA GLN A 48 -6.79 19.22 10.70
C GLN A 48 -5.44 19.81 10.19
N GLY A 49 -4.88 19.23 9.14
CA GLY A 49 -3.59 19.62 8.58
C GLY A 49 -2.36 18.98 9.24
N ASP A 50 -2.53 18.07 10.20
CA ASP A 50 -1.41 17.39 10.84
C ASP A 50 -0.71 16.37 9.91
N THR A 51 0.28 16.88 9.19
CA THR A 51 1.13 16.09 8.29
C THR A 51 2.04 15.10 9.03
N ALA A 52 2.40 15.37 10.29
CA ALA A 52 3.27 14.50 11.07
C ALA A 52 2.52 13.22 11.47
N THR A 53 1.29 13.39 11.96
CA THR A 53 0.38 12.27 12.24
C THR A 53 0.05 11.49 10.98
N ALA A 54 -0.23 12.16 9.85
CA ALA A 54 -0.48 11.49 8.57
C ALA A 54 0.70 10.58 8.17
N LYS A 55 1.93 11.08 8.24
CA LYS A 55 3.15 10.31 7.95
C LYS A 55 3.33 9.14 8.92
N ARG A 56 3.03 9.33 10.21
CA ARG A 56 3.12 8.26 11.23
C ARG A 56 2.15 7.12 10.91
N LEU A 57 0.90 7.43 10.57
CA LEU A 57 -0.12 6.45 10.22
C LEU A 57 0.26 5.67 8.95
N LEU A 58 0.71 6.37 7.90
CA LEU A 58 1.17 5.73 6.68
C LEU A 58 2.38 4.81 6.93
N ARG A 59 3.34 5.23 7.76
CA ARG A 59 4.48 4.39 8.16
C ARG A 59 4.03 3.15 8.94
N GLN A 60 3.05 3.28 9.82
CA GLN A 60 2.48 2.15 10.55
C GLN A 60 1.83 1.15 9.59
N GLN A 61 0.98 1.60 8.67
CA GLN A 61 0.35 0.71 7.69
C GLN A 61 1.36 0.04 6.75
N ARG A 62 2.43 0.74 6.35
CA ARG A 62 3.53 0.16 5.57
C ARG A 62 4.28 -0.94 6.30
N ARG A 63 4.43 -0.83 7.62
CA ARG A 63 5.04 -1.89 8.46
C ARG A 63 4.11 -3.10 8.56
N ASN A 64 2.81 -2.88 8.72
CA ASN A 64 1.83 -3.95 8.89
C ASN A 64 1.51 -4.69 7.59
N HIS A 65 1.52 -3.97 6.46
CA HIS A 65 1.15 -4.47 5.14
C HIS A 65 2.22 -4.09 4.11
N PRO A 66 3.39 -4.74 4.11
CA PRO A 66 4.44 -4.43 3.15
C PRO A 66 4.00 -4.73 1.70
N GLY A 67 4.50 -3.95 0.75
CA GLY A 67 4.31 -4.20 -0.69
C GLY A 67 2.99 -3.73 -1.30
N LYS A 68 2.24 -2.84 -0.62
CA LYS A 68 1.02 -2.24 -1.18
C LYS A 68 1.32 -0.93 -1.90
N SER A 69 0.38 -0.49 -2.74
CA SER A 69 0.47 0.79 -3.44
C SER A 69 0.23 1.96 -2.47
N ASP A 70 0.69 3.15 -2.85
CA ASP A 70 0.48 4.35 -2.03
C ASP A 70 -0.99 4.72 -1.86
N ASN A 71 -1.81 4.53 -2.91
CA ASN A 71 -3.26 4.74 -2.84
C ASN A 71 -3.88 3.80 -1.80
N TRP A 72 -3.47 2.53 -1.77
CA TRP A 72 -3.95 1.56 -0.80
C TRP A 72 -3.65 2.00 0.65
N TYR A 73 -2.44 2.51 0.91
CA TYR A 73 -2.11 2.99 2.26
C TYR A 73 -2.94 4.22 2.66
N LEU A 74 -3.17 5.15 1.73
CA LEU A 74 -4.00 6.33 2.00
C LEU A 74 -5.46 5.94 2.25
N GLU A 75 -6.04 5.11 1.39
CA GLU A 75 -7.39 4.56 1.55
C GLU A 75 -7.55 3.85 2.88
N LYS A 76 -6.56 3.02 3.25
CA LYS A 76 -6.60 2.28 4.51
C LYS A 76 -6.59 3.21 5.72
N VAL A 77 -5.72 4.21 5.74
CA VAL A 77 -5.67 5.18 6.84
C VAL A 77 -6.96 5.99 6.94
N ILE A 78 -7.51 6.44 5.80
CA ILE A 78 -8.78 7.17 5.77
C ILE A 78 -9.91 6.29 6.33
N TYR A 79 -10.02 5.05 5.88
CA TYR A 79 -11.01 4.09 6.37
C TYR A 79 -10.90 3.87 7.89
N ASP A 80 -9.68 3.69 8.40
CA ASP A 80 -9.45 3.49 9.84
C ASP A 80 -9.88 4.74 10.63
N LEU A 81 -9.56 5.95 10.15
CA LEU A 81 -9.99 7.21 10.78
C LEU A 81 -11.51 7.43 10.71
N GLU A 82 -12.16 7.07 9.60
CA GLU A 82 -13.62 7.15 9.47
C GLU A 82 -14.29 6.19 10.44
N ARG A 83 -13.75 4.98 10.60
CA ARG A 83 -14.25 3.98 11.53
C ARG A 83 -14.12 4.44 12.97
N ASP A 84 -12.98 5.03 13.34
CA ASP A 84 -12.73 5.54 14.70
C ASP A 84 -13.66 6.70 15.06
N ARG A 85 -14.08 7.51 14.09
CA ARG A 85 -15.04 8.62 14.26
C ARG A 85 -16.50 8.20 14.35
N ARG A 86 -16.84 7.00 13.87
CA ARG A 86 -18.21 6.45 13.92
C ARG A 86 -18.49 5.69 15.22
N ARG A 87 -17.50 5.56 16.10
CA ARG A 87 -17.65 5.02 17.46
C ARG A 87 -17.89 6.15 18.44
#